data_AF-A0A2V2MQZ4-F1
#
_entry.id   AF-A0A2V2MQZ4-F1
#
_cell.length_a   1.000
_cell.length_b   1.000
_cell.length_c   1.000
_cell.angle_alpha   90.00
_cell.angle_beta   90.00
_cell.angle_gamma   90.00
#
_symmetry.space_group_name_H-M   'P 1'
#
loop_
_entity.id
_entity.type
_entity.pdbx_description
1 polymer ?
#
loop_
_entity_poly.entity_id
_entity_poly.type
_entity_poly.pdbx_seq_one_letter_code
_entity_poly.pdbx_strand_id
1 'polypeptide(L)'
;MFLAVNILIFSILFLCPSTTAVTNSGWQPVNVTSWAQVDIPPGWTYGDITTDPFDSDKTTLEAKSPDGSATLQYLFDHDTNQASPGDLSRTQDKYMNQQGFCLCQERPSFTETNGNTAMKQTYIKGTDDGAVVCSGAYPGWGRYQYALLMNGRSAVSTYYDDLPDDVADHIRQIKVETNSTKES
;
A
#
# COMPACT_ATOMS: atom_id res chain seq x y z
N MET A 1 15.38 -39.54 -55.16
CA MET A 1 14.46 -40.39 -54.37
C MET A 1 14.63 -39.97 -52.91
N PHE A 2 13.91 -38.95 -52.43
CA PHE A 2 12.72 -39.07 -51.55
C PHE A 2 12.92 -40.13 -50.45
N LEU A 3 12.79 -39.88 -49.13
CA LEU A 3 11.81 -39.03 -48.43
C LEU A 3 12.16 -38.92 -46.91
N ALA A 4 11.86 -37.75 -46.32
CA ALA A 4 11.47 -37.43 -44.92
C ALA A 4 12.28 -38.00 -43.73
N VAL A 5 13.03 -37.21 -42.93
CA VAL A 5 12.62 -36.18 -41.93
C VAL A 5 11.56 -36.67 -40.93
N ASN A 6 11.98 -36.91 -39.68
CA ASN A 6 11.14 -36.85 -38.49
C ASN A 6 12.02 -36.52 -37.27
N ILE A 7 12.34 -35.23 -37.09
CA ILE A 7 12.80 -34.70 -35.81
C ILE A 7 11.54 -34.24 -35.09
N LEU A 8 11.13 -35.01 -34.08
CA LEU A 8 9.99 -34.68 -33.25
C LEU A 8 10.42 -33.64 -32.22
N ILE A 9 10.35 -32.36 -32.59
CA ILE A 9 10.54 -31.24 -31.66
C ILE A 9 9.23 -31.12 -30.85
N PHE A 10 9.26 -31.61 -29.62
CA PHE A 10 8.23 -31.29 -28.62
C PHE A 10 8.41 -29.82 -28.20
N SER A 11 7.76 -28.91 -28.90
CA SER A 11 7.57 -27.53 -28.46
C SER A 11 6.58 -27.53 -27.30
N ILE A 12 7.08 -27.65 -26.07
CA ILE A 12 6.30 -27.34 -24.86
C ILE A 12 6.17 -25.82 -24.81
N LEU A 13 5.07 -25.32 -25.38
CA LEU A 13 4.58 -23.99 -25.10
C LEU A 13 4.22 -23.93 -23.62
N PHE A 14 5.14 -23.40 -22.81
CA PHE A 14 4.83 -22.88 -21.49
C PHE A 14 3.84 -21.73 -21.71
N LEU A 15 2.55 -22.06 -21.64
CA LEU A 15 1.48 -21.11 -21.40
C LEU A 15 1.70 -20.59 -19.98
N CYS A 16 2.58 -19.60 -19.82
CA CYS A 16 2.43 -18.69 -18.70
C CYS A 16 1.01 -18.12 -18.83
N PRO A 17 0.15 -18.23 -17.81
CA PRO A 17 -1.09 -17.47 -17.82
C PRO A 17 -0.66 -16.00 -17.91
N SER A 18 -0.91 -15.38 -19.06
CA SER A 18 -0.82 -13.95 -19.22
C SER A 18 -1.83 -13.36 -18.25
N THR A 19 -1.40 -13.02 -17.04
CA THR A 19 -2.11 -12.05 -16.23
C THR A 19 -2.20 -10.81 -17.11
N THR A 20 -3.41 -10.56 -17.61
CA THR A 20 -3.73 -9.34 -18.34
C THR A 20 -3.44 -8.19 -17.40
N ALA A 21 -2.27 -7.58 -17.54
CA ALA A 21 -1.96 -6.31 -16.93
C ALA A 21 -2.96 -5.30 -17.51
N VAL A 22 -3.97 -4.95 -16.72
CA VAL A 22 -4.88 -3.86 -17.05
C VAL A 22 -4.08 -2.57 -16.95
N THR A 23 -3.59 -2.07 -18.08
CA THR A 23 -2.97 -0.75 -18.16
C THR A 23 -4.07 0.31 -18.09
N ASN A 24 -4.60 0.55 -16.88
CA ASN A 24 -5.33 1.78 -16.61
C ASN A 24 -4.29 2.89 -16.42
N SER A 25 -4.40 3.96 -17.19
CA SER A 25 -3.50 5.13 -17.13
C SER A 25 -3.73 6.02 -15.90
N GLY A 26 -4.55 5.56 -14.95
CA GLY A 26 -4.86 6.23 -13.70
C GLY A 26 -4.73 5.25 -12.53
N TRP A 27 -4.56 5.78 -11.32
CA TRP A 27 -4.50 4.98 -10.10
C TRP A 27 -5.72 4.07 -10.01
N GLN A 28 -5.52 2.82 -9.60
CA GLN A 28 -6.56 1.81 -9.52
C GLN A 28 -7.14 1.75 -8.10
N PRO A 29 -8.41 2.14 -7.87
CA PRO A 29 -9.01 2.04 -6.55
C PRO A 29 -9.28 0.58 -6.18
N VAL A 30 -8.88 0.17 -4.99
CA VAL A 30 -9.06 -1.17 -4.42
C VAL A 30 -9.76 -1.04 -3.07
N ASN A 31 -10.94 -1.65 -2.92
CA ASN A 31 -11.63 -1.72 -1.63
C ASN A 31 -10.93 -2.77 -0.76
N VAL A 32 -10.30 -2.35 0.32
CA VAL A 32 -9.53 -3.25 1.20
C VAL A 32 -10.37 -3.72 2.38
N THR A 33 -11.17 -2.81 2.93
CA THR A 33 -12.14 -3.11 3.99
C THR A 33 -13.52 -2.55 3.60
N SER A 34 -14.55 -2.80 4.42
CA SER A 34 -15.87 -2.17 4.26
C SER A 34 -15.83 -0.65 4.38
N TRP A 35 -14.75 -0.08 4.91
CA TRP A 35 -14.61 1.34 5.23
C TRP A 35 -13.43 2.03 4.54
N ALA A 36 -12.47 1.30 3.97
CA ALA A 36 -11.28 1.84 3.34
C ALA A 36 -11.09 1.37 1.90
N GLN A 37 -10.73 2.33 1.05
CA GLN A 37 -10.26 2.14 -0.31
C GLN A 37 -8.84 2.67 -0.42
N VAL A 38 -7.99 1.96 -1.18
CA VAL A 38 -6.62 2.36 -1.48
C VAL A 38 -6.49 2.53 -2.98
N ASP A 39 -5.87 3.63 -3.40
CA ASP A 39 -5.46 3.83 -4.78
C ASP A 39 -4.10 3.16 -4.99
N ILE A 40 -4.04 2.19 -5.91
CA ILE A 40 -2.81 1.49 -6.31
C ILE A 40 -2.20 2.19 -7.54
N PRO A 41 -0.88 2.48 -7.56
CA PRO A 41 -0.27 3.18 -8.68
C PRO A 41 -0.37 2.42 -10.01
N PRO A 42 -0.41 3.11 -11.16
CA PRO A 42 -0.49 2.48 -12.47
C PRO A 42 0.64 1.46 -12.71
N GLY A 43 0.29 0.28 -13.22
CA GLY A 43 1.23 -0.78 -13.54
C GLY A 43 1.72 -1.61 -12.34
N TRP A 44 1.40 -1.20 -11.11
CA TRP A 44 1.69 -1.99 -9.93
C TRP A 44 0.75 -3.20 -9.86
N THR A 45 1.24 -4.27 -9.25
CA THR A 45 0.46 -5.49 -8.99
C THR A 45 0.22 -5.63 -7.50
N TYR A 46 -0.96 -6.04 -7.08
CA TYR A 46 -1.27 -6.28 -5.67
C TYR A 46 -1.65 -7.73 -5.41
N GLY A 47 -1.33 -8.22 -4.23
CA GLY A 47 -1.64 -9.57 -3.77
C GLY A 47 -3.06 -9.69 -3.22
N ASP A 48 -3.38 -10.86 -2.67
CA ASP A 48 -4.66 -11.06 -2.00
C ASP A 48 -4.78 -10.15 -0.76
N ILE A 49 -5.99 -9.67 -0.52
CA ILE A 49 -6.34 -8.99 0.74
C ILE A 49 -6.45 -10.08 1.81
N THR A 50 -5.60 -10.00 2.84
CA THR A 50 -5.54 -11.00 3.90
C THR A 50 -6.00 -10.41 5.23
N THR A 51 -6.96 -11.07 5.87
CA THR A 51 -7.36 -10.77 7.24
C THR A 51 -6.53 -11.62 8.20
N ASP A 52 -6.06 -11.04 9.31
CA ASP A 52 -5.31 -11.77 10.32
C ASP A 52 -6.21 -12.87 10.92
N PRO A 53 -5.79 -14.15 10.91
CA PRO A 53 -6.60 -15.25 11.40
C PRO A 53 -6.84 -15.21 12.93
N PHE A 54 -6.06 -14.42 13.66
CA PHE A 54 -6.19 -14.22 15.11
C PHE A 54 -6.82 -12.87 15.47
N ASP A 55 -7.00 -11.99 14.48
CA ASP A 55 -7.55 -10.65 14.66
C ASP A 55 -8.34 -10.23 13.40
N SER A 56 -9.64 -10.52 13.39
CA SER A 56 -10.49 -10.26 12.23
C SER A 56 -10.63 -8.77 11.87
N ASP A 57 -10.28 -7.89 12.79
CA ASP A 57 -10.30 -6.45 12.58
C ASP A 57 -9.04 -5.96 11.86
N LYS A 58 -8.01 -6.82 11.73
CA LYS A 58 -6.78 -6.54 11.02
C LYS A 58 -6.79 -7.09 9.61
N THR A 59 -6.59 -6.20 8.63
CA THR A 59 -6.52 -6.55 7.21
C THR A 59 -5.24 -5.98 6.60
N THR A 60 -4.56 -6.77 5.78
CA THR A 60 -3.34 -6.35 5.08
C THR A 60 -3.49 -6.47 3.57
N LEU A 61 -2.77 -5.59 2.86
CA LEU A 61 -2.63 -5.61 1.41
C LEU A 61 -1.19 -5.28 1.06
N GLU A 62 -0.62 -5.98 0.08
CA GLU A 62 0.71 -5.68 -0.46
C GLU A 62 0.60 -5.38 -1.96
N ALA A 63 1.27 -4.33 -2.43
CA ALA A 63 1.42 -4.00 -3.84
C ALA A 63 2.90 -3.82 -4.23
N LYS A 64 3.27 -4.23 -5.43
CA LYS A 64 4.64 -4.25 -5.95
C LYS A 64 4.75 -3.46 -7.23
N SER A 65 5.86 -2.73 -7.34
CA SER A 65 6.20 -2.00 -8.56
C SER A 65 6.49 -2.95 -9.73
N PRO A 66 6.34 -2.50 -10.99
CA PRO A 66 6.59 -3.33 -12.17
C PRO A 66 8.00 -3.92 -12.24
N ASP A 67 8.98 -3.20 -11.73
CA ASP A 67 10.39 -3.59 -11.68
C ASP A 67 10.76 -4.37 -10.40
N GLY A 68 9.80 -4.55 -9.49
CA GLY A 68 9.99 -5.24 -8.21
C GLY A 68 10.89 -4.52 -7.21
N SER A 69 11.30 -3.28 -7.49
CA SER A 69 12.24 -2.52 -6.66
C SER A 69 11.57 -1.73 -5.53
N ALA A 70 10.24 -1.60 -5.56
CA ALA A 70 9.45 -0.98 -4.50
C ALA A 70 8.22 -1.82 -4.11
N THR A 71 7.83 -1.74 -2.85
CA THR A 71 6.67 -2.45 -2.29
C THR A 71 5.88 -1.52 -1.39
N LEU A 72 4.57 -1.46 -1.58
CA LEU A 72 3.60 -0.82 -0.69
C LEU A 72 3.00 -1.89 0.19
N GLN A 73 3.14 -1.72 1.51
CA GLN A 73 2.54 -2.58 2.51
C GLN A 73 1.49 -1.79 3.26
N TYR A 74 0.27 -2.31 3.33
CA TYR A 74 -0.84 -1.71 4.04
C TYR A 74 -1.31 -2.62 5.17
N LEU A 75 -1.64 -2.00 6.31
CA LEU A 75 -2.27 -2.62 7.46
C LEU A 75 -3.45 -1.74 7.88
N PHE A 76 -4.63 -2.34 7.98
CA PHE A 76 -5.86 -1.72 8.45
C PHE A 76 -6.27 -2.38 9.74
N ASP A 77 -6.77 -1.60 10.68
CA ASP A 77 -7.28 -2.04 11.98
C ASP A 77 -8.62 -1.32 12.23
N HIS A 78 -9.70 -2.06 12.48
CA HIS A 78 -11.02 -1.48 12.76
C HIS A 78 -11.14 -0.93 14.20
N ASP A 79 -10.09 -0.27 14.68
CA ASP A 79 -10.11 0.49 15.93
C ASP A 79 -10.79 1.85 15.72
N THR A 80 -12.07 1.92 16.08
CA THR A 80 -12.90 3.13 15.93
C THR A 80 -12.58 4.22 16.94
N ASN A 81 -11.69 3.97 17.91
CA ASN A 81 -11.34 4.96 18.92
C ASN A 81 -10.60 6.13 18.26
N GLN A 82 -10.95 7.35 18.70
CA GLN A 82 -10.23 8.54 18.28
C GLN A 82 -8.75 8.39 18.63
N ALA A 83 -7.88 8.44 17.62
CA ALA A 83 -6.44 8.46 17.83
C ALA A 83 -5.98 9.91 17.96
N SER A 84 -5.26 10.23 19.04
CA SER A 84 -4.55 11.50 19.09
C SER A 84 -3.33 11.48 18.16
N PRO A 85 -2.85 12.65 17.70
CA PRO A 85 -1.56 12.76 17.02
C PRO A 85 -0.40 12.08 17.75
N GLY A 86 -0.42 12.09 19.09
CA GLY A 86 0.58 11.41 19.93
C GLY A 86 0.47 9.88 19.90
N ASP A 87 -0.74 9.33 19.75
CA ASP A 87 -0.95 7.89 19.63
C ASP A 87 -0.46 7.36 18.29
N LEU A 88 -0.75 8.11 17.21
CA LEU A 88 -0.24 7.81 15.87
C LEU A 88 1.29 7.87 15.84
N SER A 89 1.86 8.89 16.49
CA SER A 89 3.32 9.00 16.62
C SER A 89 3.93 7.77 17.29
N ARG A 90 3.41 7.36 18.46
CA ARG A 90 3.92 6.18 19.17
C ARG A 90 3.73 4.89 18.39
N THR A 91 2.60 4.75 17.69
CA THR A 91 2.30 3.56 16.86
C THR A 91 3.30 3.45 15.72
N GLN A 92 3.52 4.54 14.99
CA GLN A 92 4.47 4.59 13.90
C GLN A 92 5.90 4.34 14.38
N ASP A 93 6.32 4.97 15.47
CA ASP A 93 7.68 4.81 16.02
C ASP A 93 7.91 3.36 16.46
N LYS A 94 6.91 2.73 17.07
CA LYS A 94 6.96 1.30 17.43
C LYS A 94 7.13 0.42 16.20
N TYR A 95 6.32 0.63 15.16
CA TYR A 95 6.44 -0.11 13.90
C TYR A 95 7.83 0.08 13.30
N MET A 96 8.30 1.33 13.21
CA MET A 96 9.58 1.63 12.60
C MET A 96 10.74 0.96 13.34
N ASN A 97 10.70 0.97 14.68
CA ASN A 97 11.67 0.27 15.51
C ASN A 97 11.62 -1.25 15.30
N GLN A 98 10.42 -1.84 15.17
CA GLN A 98 10.25 -3.28 14.93
C GLN A 98 10.78 -3.71 13.56
N GLN A 99 10.65 -2.87 12.54
CA GLN A 99 11.20 -3.10 11.20
C GLN A 99 12.70 -2.77 11.10
N GLY A 100 13.31 -2.23 12.16
CA GLY A 100 14.73 -1.90 12.19
C GLY A 100 15.10 -0.69 11.32
N PHE A 101 14.18 0.24 11.07
CA PHE A 101 14.52 1.44 10.30
C PHE A 101 15.47 2.35 11.09
N CYS A 102 16.61 2.68 10.48
CA CYS A 102 17.54 3.68 10.98
C CYS A 102 17.35 4.99 10.20
N LEU A 103 16.98 6.06 10.89
CA LEU A 103 16.82 7.39 10.28
C LEU A 103 18.20 8.00 9.95
N CYS A 104 18.54 8.11 8.67
CA CYS A 104 19.79 8.78 8.23
C CYS A 104 19.54 10.17 7.62
N GLN A 105 18.38 10.42 7.01
CA GLN A 105 17.94 11.72 6.49
C GLN A 105 16.41 11.83 6.58
N GLU A 106 15.92 13.01 6.96
CA GLU A 106 14.49 13.32 7.07
C GLU A 106 14.12 14.40 6.06
N ARG A 107 13.18 14.12 5.14
CA ARG A 107 12.26 15.17 4.67
C ARG A 107 11.38 15.56 5.86
N PRO A 108 10.86 16.80 5.94
CA PRO A 108 9.97 17.19 7.02
C PRO A 108 8.84 16.16 7.16
N SER A 109 8.81 15.49 8.31
CA SER A 109 7.67 14.67 8.69
C SER A 109 6.56 15.62 9.10
N PHE A 110 5.32 15.30 8.73
CA PHE A 110 4.19 16.12 9.13
C PHE A 110 3.19 15.30 9.94
N THR A 111 2.41 16.03 10.72
CA THR A 111 1.30 15.47 11.47
C THR A 111 0.13 16.41 11.29
N GLU A 112 -0.93 15.91 10.67
CA GLU A 112 -2.08 16.70 10.29
C GLU A 112 -3.34 16.18 10.93
N THR A 113 -4.26 17.11 11.17
CA THR A 113 -5.65 16.80 11.47
C THR A 113 -6.50 17.53 10.44
N ASN A 114 -6.93 16.80 9.40
CA ASN A 114 -7.81 17.34 8.39
C ASN A 114 -9.24 16.88 8.66
N GLY A 115 -10.07 17.82 9.15
CA GLY A 115 -11.39 17.49 9.70
C GLY A 115 -11.26 16.58 10.92
N ASN A 116 -11.73 15.34 10.79
CA ASN A 116 -11.62 14.33 11.85
C ASN A 116 -10.42 13.39 11.65
N THR A 117 -9.79 13.35 10.47
CA THR A 117 -8.70 12.41 10.20
C THR A 117 -7.41 12.91 10.84
N ALA A 118 -6.74 12.05 11.61
CA ALA A 118 -5.39 12.32 12.11
C ALA A 118 -4.38 11.48 11.34
N MET A 119 -3.22 12.04 11.00
CA MET A 119 -2.20 11.34 10.22
C MET A 119 -0.78 11.80 10.58
N LYS A 120 0.19 10.89 10.51
CA LYS A 120 1.63 11.15 10.56
C LYS A 120 2.29 10.48 9.36
N GLN A 121 3.25 11.16 8.72
CA GLN A 121 4.09 10.58 7.68
C GLN A 121 5.55 10.87 7.97
N THR A 122 6.40 9.85 7.85
CA THR A 122 7.85 9.94 8.04
C THR A 122 8.57 9.37 6.84
N TYR A 123 9.58 10.13 6.41
CA TYR A 123 10.44 9.79 5.30
C TYR A 123 11.79 9.30 5.83
N ILE A 124 12.25 8.18 5.30
CA ILE A 124 13.45 7.47 5.74
C ILE A 124 14.31 7.24 4.49
N LYS A 125 15.52 7.78 4.46
CA LYS A 125 16.48 7.54 3.38
C LYS A 125 17.75 6.96 3.96
N GLY A 126 18.09 5.73 3.58
CA GLY A 126 19.38 5.10 3.81
C GLY A 126 20.37 5.42 2.69
N THR A 127 21.52 4.73 2.67
CA THR A 127 22.54 4.93 1.63
C THR A 127 22.08 4.46 0.25
N ASP A 128 21.45 3.28 0.21
CA ASP A 128 20.95 2.69 -1.03
C ASP A 128 19.45 2.35 -0.96
N ASP A 129 18.85 2.29 0.23
CA ASP A 129 17.43 1.97 0.42
C ASP A 129 16.66 3.16 0.99
N GLY A 130 15.33 3.10 0.94
CA GLY A 130 14.48 4.12 1.52
C GLY A 130 13.12 3.59 1.92
N ALA A 131 12.42 4.34 2.76
CA ALA A 131 11.04 4.07 3.09
C ALA A 131 10.24 5.35 3.32
N VAL A 132 8.95 5.29 3.04
CA VAL A 132 7.96 6.27 3.53
C VAL A 132 6.96 5.51 4.37
N VAL A 133 6.85 5.88 5.64
CA VAL A 133 5.93 5.24 6.59
C VAL A 133 4.89 6.25 7.00
N CYS A 134 3.63 5.85 6.97
CA CYS A 134 2.52 6.70 7.37
C CYS A 134 1.55 5.92 8.26
N SER A 135 1.03 6.60 9.27
CA SER A 135 -0.03 6.09 10.14
C SER A 135 -1.16 7.10 10.17
N GLY A 136 -2.39 6.63 10.00
CA GLY A 136 -3.57 7.49 10.05
C GLY A 136 -4.76 6.85 10.76
N ALA A 137 -5.72 7.69 11.12
CA ALA A 137 -6.95 7.29 11.77
C ALA A 137 -8.13 8.11 11.27
N TYR A 138 -9.22 7.42 10.92
CA TYR A 138 -10.53 8.01 10.67
C TYR A 138 -11.42 7.75 11.90
N PRO A 139 -11.73 8.77 12.72
CA PRO A 139 -12.52 8.57 13.94
C PRO A 139 -13.89 7.95 13.64
N GLY A 140 -14.24 6.92 14.41
CA GLY A 140 -15.48 6.17 14.21
C GLY A 140 -15.42 5.10 13.11
N TRP A 141 -14.28 4.95 12.43
CA TRP A 141 -14.11 3.97 11.35
C TRP A 141 -12.92 3.06 11.60
N GLY A 142 -11.71 3.59 11.75
CA GLY A 142 -10.55 2.71 11.91
C GLY A 142 -9.24 3.43 11.80
N ARG A 143 -8.17 2.65 11.92
CA ARG A 143 -6.78 3.06 11.78
C ARG A 143 -6.15 2.34 10.61
N TYR A 144 -5.18 3.00 10.00
CA TYR A 144 -4.38 2.39 8.96
C TYR A 144 -2.91 2.76 9.15
N GLN A 145 -2.07 1.90 8.62
CA GLN A 145 -0.66 2.12 8.48
C GLN A 145 -0.25 1.67 7.08
N TYR A 146 0.60 2.44 6.42
CA TYR A 146 1.26 1.99 5.21
C TYR A 146 2.76 2.26 5.26
N ALA A 147 3.50 1.43 4.53
CA ALA A 147 4.92 1.62 4.28
C ALA A 147 5.20 1.41 2.79
N LEU A 148 5.76 2.43 2.14
CA LEU A 148 6.43 2.29 0.86
C LEU A 148 7.88 1.93 1.14
N LEU A 149 8.31 0.73 0.79
CA LEU A 149 9.67 0.23 0.91
C LEU A 149 10.34 0.29 -0.46
N MET A 150 11.55 0.84 -0.53
CA MET A 150 12.33 1.02 -1.75
C MET A 150 13.70 0.37 -1.58
N ASN A 151 14.05 -0.51 -2.50
CA ASN A 151 15.29 -1.26 -2.49
C ASN A 151 16.21 -0.79 -3.62
N GLY A 152 17.39 -0.33 -3.25
CA GLY A 152 18.41 0.14 -4.18
C GLY A 152 18.23 1.59 -4.61
N ARG A 153 19.37 2.23 -4.91
CA ARG A 153 19.47 3.67 -5.15
C ARG A 153 18.56 4.17 -6.27
N SER A 154 18.35 3.35 -7.29
CA SER A 154 17.43 3.68 -8.40
C SER A 154 15.99 3.77 -7.90
N ALA A 155 15.53 2.83 -7.06
CA ALA A 155 14.18 2.86 -6.51
C ALA A 155 13.97 4.08 -5.61
N VAL A 156 14.96 4.41 -4.79
CA VAL A 156 14.92 5.63 -3.98
C VAL A 156 14.82 6.87 -4.88
N SER A 157 15.63 6.97 -5.93
CA SER A 157 15.55 8.11 -6.85
C SER A 157 14.21 8.20 -7.60
N THR A 158 13.62 7.07 -7.98
CA THR A 158 12.38 7.03 -8.77
C THR A 158 11.13 7.22 -7.91
N TYR A 159 11.11 6.65 -6.71
CA TYR A 159 9.91 6.63 -5.88
C TYR A 159 10.02 7.62 -4.73
N TYR A 160 11.16 7.79 -4.05
CA TYR A 160 11.26 8.69 -2.90
C TYR A 160 11.31 10.17 -3.30
N ASP A 161 12.15 10.50 -4.29
CA ASP A 161 12.41 11.89 -4.66
C ASP A 161 11.21 12.51 -5.43
N ASP A 162 10.45 11.68 -6.17
CA ASP A 162 9.29 12.09 -6.97
C ASP A 162 7.93 11.98 -6.24
N LEU A 163 7.89 11.49 -4.99
CA LEU A 163 6.64 11.47 -4.22
C LEU A 163 6.17 12.90 -3.92
N PRO A 164 4.88 13.22 -4.18
CA PRO A 164 4.28 14.44 -3.67
C PRO A 164 4.36 14.44 -2.14
N ASP A 165 4.52 15.63 -1.55
CA ASP A 165 4.68 15.75 -0.09
C ASP A 165 3.49 15.16 0.69
N ASP A 166 2.31 15.06 0.06
CA ASP A 166 1.04 14.57 0.61
C ASP A 166 0.60 13.21 0.07
N VAL A 167 1.48 12.20 0.12
CA VAL A 167 1.15 10.81 -0.27
C VAL A 167 -0.13 10.32 0.42
N ALA A 168 -0.37 10.72 1.66
CA ALA A 168 -1.62 10.66 2.43
C ALA A 168 -2.95 10.44 1.69
N ASP A 169 -3.19 11.14 0.58
CA ASP A 169 -4.49 11.20 -0.10
C ASP A 169 -4.85 9.94 -0.92
N HIS A 170 -3.98 8.93 -0.95
CA HIS A 170 -4.23 7.67 -1.68
C HIS A 170 -5.00 6.63 -0.86
N ILE A 171 -5.25 6.86 0.43
CA ILE A 171 -6.18 6.05 1.24
C ILE A 171 -7.43 6.89 1.47
N ARG A 172 -8.60 6.32 1.14
CA ARG A 172 -9.89 7.01 1.18
C ARG A 172 -10.90 6.22 1.98
N GLN A 173 -11.70 6.94 2.73
CA GLN A 173 -12.85 6.37 3.40
C GLN A 173 -13.97 6.08 2.38
N ILE A 174 -14.54 4.88 2.44
CA ILE A 174 -15.75 4.53 1.67
C ILE A 174 -16.95 5.02 2.48
N LYS A 175 -17.71 5.99 1.94
CA LYS A 175 -19.01 6.35 2.52
C LYS A 175 -19.99 5.20 2.26
N VAL A 176 -20.37 4.49 3.32
CA VAL A 176 -21.52 3.58 3.26
C VAL A 176 -22.78 4.46 3.23
N GLU A 177 -23.46 4.52 2.08
CA GLU A 177 -24.79 5.12 2.02
C GLU A 177 -25.73 4.32 2.92
N THR A 178 -26.08 4.91 4.06
CA THR A 178 -27.18 4.39 4.88
C THR A 178 -28.46 4.69 4.12
N ASN A 179 -29.01 3.69 3.43
CA ASN A 179 -30.40 3.72 2.99
C ASN A 179 -31.27 3.89 4.24
N SER A 180 -31.62 5.13 4.54
CA SER A 180 -32.64 5.46 5.52
C SER A 180 -33.97 5.04 4.91
N THR A 181 -34.36 3.80 5.16
CA THR A 181 -35.75 3.37 4.98
C THR A 181 -36.59 4.25 5.89
N LYS A 182 -37.16 5.31 5.32
CA LYS A 182 -38.31 6.01 5.90
C LYS A 182 -39.47 5.03 5.84
N GLU A 183 -39.66 4.25 6.90
CA GLU A 183 -40.97 3.69 7.18
C GLU A 183 -41.92 4.87 7.41
N SER A 184 -42.92 4.95 6.53
CA SER A 184 -43.99 5.94 6.54
C SER A 184 -45.18 5.42 7.34
#